data_AF-A0A1G7RLH5-F1
#
_entry.id   AF-A0A1G7RLH5-F1
#
_cell.length_a   1.000
_cell.length_b   1.000
_cell.length_c   1.000
_cell.angle_alpha   90.00
_cell.angle_beta   90.00
_cell.angle_gamma   90.00
#
_symmetry.space_group_name_H-M   'P 1'
#
loop_
_entity.id
_entity.type
_entity.pdbx_description
1 polymer ?
#
loop_
_entity_poly.entity_id
_entity_poly.type
_entity_poly.pdbx_seq_one_letter_code
_entity_poly.pdbx_strand_id
1 'polypeptide(L)'
;MDPALDAVRARLAEIVASPPENTDDLVDTLSGLAKLSDQWSEAIQALRAPTRRLVGPAAAASVSVAARRAEESFIELEITLGDALAAQPRAVRQP
;
A
#
# COMPACT_ATOMS: atom_id res chain seq x y z
N MET A 1 6.91 -0.60 -22.08
CA MET A 1 6.26 -0.83 -20.78
C MET A 1 7.00 0.00 -19.75
N ASP A 2 6.32 0.58 -18.77
CA ASP A 2 6.98 1.42 -17.76
C ASP A 2 7.79 0.52 -16.81
N PRO A 3 9.14 0.62 -16.80
CA PRO A 3 9.98 -0.26 -15.99
C PRO A 3 9.69 -0.13 -14.49
N ALA A 4 9.17 1.01 -14.02
CA ALA A 4 8.80 1.18 -12.62
C ALA A 4 7.56 0.35 -12.25
N LEU A 5 6.53 0.33 -13.11
CA LEU A 5 5.35 -0.49 -12.89
C LEU A 5 5.66 -1.99 -13.00
N ASP A 6 6.62 -2.35 -13.84
CA ASP A 6 7.10 -3.73 -13.95
C ASP A 6 7.83 -4.18 -12.68
N ALA A 7 8.65 -3.30 -12.10
CA ALA A 7 9.32 -3.55 -10.84
C ALA A 7 8.33 -3.71 -9.68
N VAL A 8 7.30 -2.84 -9.60
CA VAL A 8 6.23 -2.98 -8.59
C VAL A 8 5.50 -4.31 -8.76
N ARG A 9 5.11 -4.67 -9.98
CA ARG A 9 4.43 -5.94 -10.25
C ARG A 9 5.30 -7.15 -9.87
N ALA A 10 6.59 -7.12 -10.21
CA ALA A 10 7.53 -8.17 -9.83
C ALA A 10 7.62 -8.30 -8.31
N ARG A 11 7.74 -7.18 -7.58
CA ARG A 11 7.80 -7.18 -6.12
C ARG A 11 6.52 -7.73 -5.48
N LEU A 12 5.35 -7.38 -5.99
CA LEU A 12 4.08 -7.94 -5.51
C LEU A 12 4.01 -9.45 -5.74
N ALA A 13 4.48 -9.93 -6.90
CA ALA A 13 4.52 -11.36 -7.20
C ALA A 13 5.47 -12.12 -6.26
N GLU A 14 6.62 -11.54 -5.91
CA GLU A 14 7.56 -12.10 -4.93
C GLU A 14 6.91 -12.26 -3.55
N ILE A 15 6.20 -11.24 -3.05
CA ILE A 15 5.52 -11.29 -1.75
C ILE A 15 4.49 -12.44 -1.70
N VAL A 16 3.75 -12.66 -2.79
CA VAL A 16 2.78 -13.75 -2.88
C VAL A 16 3.46 -15.11 -2.97
N ALA A 17 4.56 -15.22 -3.73
CA ALA A 17 5.28 -16.47 -3.93
C ALA A 17 6.10 -16.89 -2.70
N SER A 18 6.61 -15.92 -1.96
CA SER A 18 7.46 -16.12 -0.78
C SER A 18 7.06 -15.12 0.31
N PRO A 19 5.97 -15.39 1.05
CA PRO A 19 5.55 -14.56 2.17
C PRO A 19 6.65 -14.46 3.25
N PRO A 20 6.72 -13.34 4.02
CA PRO A 20 7.68 -13.20 5.11
C PRO A 20 7.58 -14.32 6.15
N GLU A 21 8.72 -14.90 6.53
CA GLU A 21 8.79 -16.00 7.51
C GLU A 21 9.17 -15.53 8.92
N ASN A 22 9.58 -14.27 9.08
CA ASN A 22 9.94 -13.67 10.36
C ASN A 22 9.41 -12.24 10.48
N THR A 23 9.45 -11.70 11.70
CA THR A 23 8.89 -10.38 12.02
C THR A 23 9.62 -9.23 11.33
N ASP A 24 10.94 -9.33 11.14
CA ASP A 24 11.72 -8.27 10.51
C ASP A 24 11.35 -8.15 9.02
N ASP A 25 11.31 -9.28 8.31
CA ASP A 25 10.88 -9.35 6.91
C ASP A 25 9.42 -8.90 6.74
N LEU A 26 8.56 -9.20 7.73
CA LEU A 26 7.16 -8.78 7.73
C LEU A 26 7.05 -7.25 7.87
N VAL A 27 7.81 -6.66 8.80
CA VAL A 27 7.85 -5.20 9.01
C VAL A 27 8.34 -4.49 7.75
N ASP A 28 9.41 -4.97 7.13
CA ASP A 28 9.94 -4.41 5.88
C ASP A 28 8.92 -4.51 4.74
N THR A 29 8.24 -5.65 4.62
CA THR A 29 7.19 -5.87 3.63
C THR A 29 5.99 -4.95 3.84
N LEU A 30 5.50 -4.84 5.08
CA LEU A 30 4.38 -3.95 5.44
C LEU A 30 4.72 -2.48 5.19
N SER A 31 5.93 -2.04 5.56
CA SER A 31 6.39 -0.67 5.30
C SER A 31 6.43 -0.35 3.79
N GLY A 32 6.90 -1.30 2.98
CA GLY A 32 6.89 -1.17 1.53
C GLY A 32 5.47 -1.08 0.95
N LEU A 33 4.57 -1.96 1.39
CA LEU A 33 3.18 -1.99 0.94
C LEU A 33 2.38 -0.76 1.38
N ALA A 34 2.61 -0.24 2.58
CA ALA A 34 1.97 0.99 3.05
C ALA A 34 2.34 2.18 2.16
N LYS A 35 3.64 2.39 1.90
CA LYS A 35 4.12 3.44 0.97
C LYS A 35 3.54 3.29 -0.43
N LEU A 36 3.46 2.07 -0.94
CA LEU A 36 2.87 1.80 -2.25
C LEU A 36 1.37 2.11 -2.26
N SER A 37 0.65 1.79 -1.18
CA SER A 37 -0.80 1.99 -1.08
C SER A 37 -1.18 3.47 -0.97
N ASP A 38 -0.36 4.26 -0.28
CA ASP A 38 -0.48 5.72 -0.23
C ASP A 38 -0.33 6.33 -1.63
N GLN A 39 0.76 6.01 -2.34
CA GLN A 39 0.99 6.46 -3.72
C GLN A 39 -0.10 6.00 -4.68
N TRP A 40 -0.62 4.78 -4.48
CA TRP A 40 -1.73 4.25 -5.29
C TRP A 40 -3.02 5.05 -5.07
N SER A 41 -3.34 5.40 -3.82
CA SER A 41 -4.48 6.26 -3.49
C SER A 41 -4.36 7.62 -4.17
N GLU A 42 -3.20 8.27 -4.06
CA GLU A 42 -2.93 9.55 -4.71
C GLU A 42 -3.08 9.46 -6.24
N ALA A 43 -2.52 8.40 -6.84
CA ALA A 43 -2.60 8.17 -8.28
C ALA A 43 -4.05 8.01 -8.75
N ILE A 44 -4.88 7.22 -8.05
CA ILE A 44 -6.31 7.08 -8.37
C ILE A 44 -7.03 8.42 -8.20
N GLN A 45 -6.75 9.14 -7.10
CA GLN A 45 -7.41 10.41 -6.83
C GLN A 45 -7.11 11.46 -7.91
N ALA A 46 -5.88 11.48 -8.45
CA ALA A 46 -5.49 12.35 -9.55
C ALA A 46 -6.32 12.08 -10.83
N LEU A 47 -6.83 10.86 -11.02
CA LEU A 47 -7.67 10.50 -12.17
C LEU A 47 -9.11 11.04 -12.06
N ARG A 48 -9.55 11.51 -10.89
CA ARG A 48 -10.93 11.97 -10.69
C ARG A 48 -11.31 13.13 -11.61
N ALA A 49 -10.48 14.18 -11.63
CA ALA A 49 -10.72 15.37 -12.45
C ALA A 49 -10.73 15.09 -13.98
N PRO A 50 -9.74 14.39 -14.55
CA PRO A 50 -9.79 14.03 -15.97
C PRO A 50 -10.95 13.06 -16.27
N THR A 51 -11.27 12.11 -15.40
CA THR A 51 -12.43 11.23 -15.58
C THR A 51 -13.73 12.02 -15.63
N ARG A 52 -13.90 13.02 -14.75
CA ARG A 52 -15.08 13.90 -14.79
C ARG A 52 -15.18 14.63 -16.12
N ARG A 53 -14.07 15.16 -16.62
CA ARG A 53 -14.00 15.94 -17.87
C ARG A 53 -14.22 15.09 -19.12
N LEU A 54 -13.72 13.86 -19.15
CA LEU A 54 -13.68 13.02 -20.34
C LEU A 54 -14.83 12.01 -20.41
N VAL A 55 -15.32 11.53 -19.27
CA VAL A 55 -16.30 10.44 -19.17
C VAL A 55 -17.59 10.91 -18.49
N GLY A 56 -17.46 11.76 -17.47
CA GLY A 56 -18.60 12.39 -16.80
C GLY A 56 -18.63 12.18 -15.29
N PRO A 57 -19.64 12.76 -14.62
CA PRO A 57 -19.70 12.82 -13.15
C PRO A 57 -19.85 11.46 -12.48
N ALA A 58 -20.59 10.52 -13.08
CA ALA A 58 -20.80 9.19 -12.51
C ALA A 58 -19.48 8.38 -12.45
N ALA A 59 -18.71 8.36 -13.54
CA ALA A 59 -17.42 7.68 -13.57
C ALA A 59 -16.41 8.33 -12.59
N ALA A 60 -16.41 9.65 -12.46
CA ALA A 60 -15.57 10.34 -11.49
C ALA A 60 -15.94 9.99 -10.03
N ALA A 61 -17.22 9.74 -9.74
CA ALA A 61 -17.64 9.26 -8.43
C ALA A 61 -17.09 7.85 -8.15
N SER A 62 -17.09 6.96 -9.13
CA SER A 62 -16.46 5.63 -9.01
C SER A 62 -14.96 5.73 -8.74
N VAL A 63 -14.25 6.66 -9.39
CA VAL A 63 -12.83 6.93 -9.10
C VAL A 63 -12.63 7.42 -7.67
N SER A 64 -13.48 8.31 -7.16
CA SER A 64 -13.41 8.74 -5.76
C SER A 64 -13.61 7.59 -4.77
N VAL A 65 -14.51 6.66 -5.07
CA VAL A 65 -14.70 5.45 -4.24
C VAL A 65 -13.46 4.55 -4.29
N ALA A 66 -12.85 4.38 -5.46
CA ALA A 66 -11.63 3.60 -5.60
C ALA A 66 -10.46 4.21 -4.83
N ALA A 67 -10.26 5.53 -4.92
CA ALA A 67 -9.22 6.24 -4.14
C ALA A 67 -9.45 6.06 -2.64
N ARG A 68 -10.69 6.25 -2.17
CA ARG A 68 -11.02 6.06 -0.75
C ARG A 68 -10.71 4.64 -0.26
N ARG A 69 -11.02 3.62 -1.04
CA ARG A 69 -10.72 2.23 -0.67
C ARG A 69 -9.21 1.95 -0.65
N ALA A 70 -8.44 2.60 -1.51
CA ALA A 70 -6.99 2.52 -1.49
C ALA A 70 -6.41 3.21 -0.23
N GLU A 71 -6.94 4.38 0.14
CA GLU A 71 -6.61 5.07 1.40
C GLU A 71 -6.96 4.22 2.63
N GLU A 72 -8.15 3.61 2.66
CA GLU A 72 -8.56 2.69 3.73
C GLU A 72 -7.58 1.50 3.83
N SER A 73 -7.16 0.92 2.70
CA SER A 73 -6.14 -0.13 2.69
C SER A 73 -4.79 0.34 3.24
N PHE A 74 -4.36 1.57 2.92
CA PHE A 74 -3.13 2.16 3.46
C PHE A 74 -3.20 2.30 4.99
N ILE A 75 -4.29 2.83 5.51
CA ILE A 75 -4.49 3.03 6.96
C ILE A 75 -4.39 1.70 7.70
N GLU A 76 -5.06 0.65 7.21
CA GLU A 76 -5.01 -0.68 7.86
C GLU A 76 -3.60 -1.31 7.81
N LEU A 77 -2.84 -1.06 6.73
CA LEU A 77 -1.44 -1.50 6.65
C LEU A 77 -0.54 -0.78 7.65
N GLU A 78 -0.73 0.53 7.85
CA GLU A 78 0.00 1.31 8.86
C GLU A 78 -0.33 0.85 10.28
N ILE A 79 -1.59 0.55 10.57
CA ILE A 79 -2.00 -0.03 11.85
C ILE A 79 -1.31 -1.37 12.07
N THR A 80 -1.37 -2.26 11.06
CA THR A 80 -0.73 -3.58 11.13
C THR A 80 0.79 -3.48 11.30
N LEU A 81 1.44 -2.52 10.64
CA LEU A 81 2.86 -2.22 10.81
C LEU A 81 3.17 -1.77 12.24
N GLY A 82 2.35 -0.90 12.81
CA GLY A 82 2.47 -0.47 14.20
C GLY A 82 2.40 -1.65 15.18
N ASP A 83 1.45 -2.55 14.98
CA ASP A 83 1.30 -3.76 15.78
C ASP A 83 2.50 -4.71 15.63
N ALA A 84 2.99 -4.91 14.41
CA ALA A 84 4.16 -5.75 14.13
C ALA A 84 5.43 -5.19 14.80
N LEU A 85 5.65 -3.87 14.73
CA LEU A 85 6.75 -3.19 15.40
C LEU A 85 6.64 -3.29 16.93
N ALA A 86 5.43 -3.21 17.49
CA ALA A 86 5.21 -3.36 18.92
C ALA A 86 5.45 -4.80 19.41
N ALA A 87 5.22 -5.79 18.56
CA ALA A 87 5.44 -7.21 18.85
C ALA A 87 6.92 -7.63 18.76
N GLN A 88 7.80 -6.81 18.19
CA GLN A 88 9.24 -7.11 18.19
C GLN A 88 9.75 -7.24 19.62
N PRO A 89 10.48 -8.31 19.97
CA PRO A 89 11.00 -8.48 21.30
C PRO A 89 11.89 -7.30 21.64
N ARG A 90 11.49 -6.49 22.63
CA ARG A 90 12.35 -5.48 23.24
C ARG A 90 13.64 -6.19 23.62
N ALA A 91 14.74 -5.87 22.93
CA ALA A 91 16.06 -6.31 23.33
C ALA A 91 16.17 -6.06 24.83
N VAL A 92 16.25 -7.15 25.60
CA VAL A 92 16.38 -7.11 27.05
C VAL A 92 17.59 -6.23 27.32
N ARG A 93 17.37 -5.02 27.82
CA ARG A 93 18.44 -4.19 28.36
C ARG A 93 19.05 -5.01 29.49
N GLN A 94 20.19 -5.63 29.24
CA GLN A 94 20.98 -6.24 30.30
C GLN A 94 21.42 -5.11 31.25
N PRO A 95 21.30 -5.34 32.58
CA PRO A 95 21.67 -4.37 33.61
C PRO A 95 23.16 -4.06 33.64
#